data_AF-A0A6I9PAI3-F1
#
_entry.id   AF-A0A6I9PAI3-F1
#
_cell.length_a   1.000
_cell.length_b   1.000
_cell.length_c   1.000
_cell.angle_alpha   90.00
_cell.angle_beta   90.00
_cell.angle_gamma   90.00
#
_symmetry.space_group_name_H-M   'P 1'
#
loop_
_entity.id
_entity.type
_entity.pdbx_description
1 polymer ?
#
loop_
_entity_poly.entity_id
_entity_poly.type
_entity_poly.pdbx_seq_one_letter_code
_entity_poly.pdbx_strand_id
1 'polypeptide(L)'
;AHDERNYHVFYCMLKGMTPEEKKKLGLSRASDYTYLTMGKCTVCDGRDDLKEYSNIRSAMKVLMFTDKENWEIYKLLATILHMGNLRYEARTYDNLDACEVVRSPHLTTTATLLEVDGKDLMNCLTSRTLITRGETVSTPLSMEQALDVRDAFVKINAAIYKPTSSQPKALRRSIGLLDIFGFENFTVN
;
A
#
# COMPACT_ATOMS: atom_id res chain seq x y z
N ALA A 1 -12.23 3.09 -11.24
CA ALA A 1 -12.87 3.01 -12.57
C ALA A 1 -11.91 3.54 -13.65
N HIS A 2 -12.33 3.55 -14.92
CA HIS A 2 -11.58 4.26 -15.98
C HIS A 2 -11.61 5.77 -15.70
N ASP A 3 -10.54 6.48 -16.05
CA ASP A 3 -10.32 7.92 -15.87
C ASP A 3 -10.19 8.39 -14.41
N GLU A 4 -10.30 7.48 -13.45
CA GLU A 4 -10.01 7.74 -12.04
C GLU A 4 -8.53 7.50 -11.72
N ARG A 5 -8.05 8.24 -10.70
CA ARG A 5 -6.72 8.06 -10.12
C ARG A 5 -6.82 7.30 -8.81
N ASN A 6 -5.69 6.71 -8.41
CA ASN A 6 -5.53 6.22 -7.05
C ASN A 6 -5.38 7.41 -6.05
N TYR A 7 -5.17 7.12 -4.77
CA TYR A 7 -4.95 8.16 -3.75
C TYR A 7 -3.82 9.13 -4.13
N HIS A 8 -4.05 10.43 -3.90
CA HIS A 8 -3.15 11.50 -4.32
C HIS A 8 -1.73 11.38 -3.76
N VAL A 9 -1.58 10.83 -2.56
CA VAL A 9 -0.28 10.71 -1.88
C VAL A 9 0.77 10.01 -2.74
N PHE A 10 0.39 9.00 -3.54
CA PHE A 10 1.32 8.29 -4.42
C PHE A 10 1.86 9.22 -5.52
N TYR A 11 0.98 9.98 -6.17
CA TYR A 11 1.38 10.91 -7.24
C TYR A 11 2.19 12.09 -6.68
N CYS A 12 1.78 12.66 -5.55
CA CYS A 12 2.52 13.69 -4.83
C CYS A 12 3.93 13.21 -4.47
N MET A 13 4.04 12.03 -3.86
CA MET A 13 5.32 11.43 -3.48
C MET A 13 6.24 11.23 -4.70
N LEU A 14 5.72 10.61 -5.77
CA LEU A 14 6.49 10.35 -6.99
C LEU A 14 6.90 11.62 -7.74
N LYS A 15 6.14 12.72 -7.60
CA LYS A 15 6.50 14.02 -8.20
C LYS A 15 7.45 14.81 -7.33
N GLY A 16 7.22 14.86 -6.02
CA GLY A 16 7.89 15.79 -5.12
C GLY A 16 9.13 15.29 -4.38
N MET A 17 9.35 13.98 -4.29
CA MET A 17 10.59 13.45 -3.68
C MET A 17 11.83 13.81 -4.49
N THR A 18 12.96 13.97 -3.79
CA THR A 18 14.26 14.15 -4.44
C THR A 18 14.70 12.86 -5.15
N PRO A 19 15.62 12.93 -6.13
CA PRO A 19 16.18 11.74 -6.77
C PRO A 19 16.80 10.75 -5.78
N GLU A 20 17.43 11.25 -4.70
CA GLU A 20 18.07 10.44 -3.67
C GLU A 20 17.04 9.70 -2.81
N GLU A 21 15.95 10.37 -2.42
CA GLU A 21 14.83 9.76 -1.70
C GLU A 21 14.18 8.66 -2.55
N LYS A 22 13.91 8.95 -3.83
CA LYS A 22 13.35 7.95 -4.76
C LYS A 22 14.26 6.75 -4.92
N LYS A 23 15.57 6.98 -5.07
CA LYS A 23 16.56 5.90 -5.19
C LYS A 23 16.56 4.99 -3.96
N LYS A 24 16.51 5.56 -2.75
CA LYS A 24 16.44 4.79 -1.50
C LYS A 24 15.17 3.93 -1.41
N LEU A 25 14.07 4.40 -1.97
CA LEU A 25 12.78 3.71 -1.96
C LEU A 25 12.54 2.82 -3.20
N GLY A 26 13.49 2.78 -4.15
CA GLY A 26 13.32 2.07 -5.42
C GLY A 26 12.24 2.67 -6.34
N LEU A 27 11.93 3.96 -6.17
CA LEU A 27 10.82 4.61 -6.85
C LEU A 27 11.19 5.11 -8.25
N SER A 28 10.24 4.97 -9.20
CA SER A 28 10.37 5.44 -10.59
C SER A 28 9.18 6.33 -11.00
N ARG A 29 8.67 6.23 -12.23
CA ARG A 29 7.55 7.04 -12.72
C ARG A 29 6.22 6.38 -12.33
N ALA A 30 5.15 7.19 -12.21
CA ALA A 30 3.81 6.68 -11.95
C ALA A 30 3.34 5.66 -13.00
N SER A 31 3.78 5.80 -14.25
CA SER A 31 3.51 4.87 -15.36
C SER A 31 4.05 3.45 -15.14
N ASP A 32 5.00 3.29 -14.22
CA ASP A 32 5.70 2.03 -14.03
C ASP A 32 5.00 1.15 -12.98
N TYR A 33 3.95 1.66 -12.33
CA TYR A 33 3.22 0.97 -11.26
C TYR A 33 1.80 0.63 -11.69
N THR A 34 1.45 -0.66 -11.58
CA THR A 34 0.15 -1.20 -11.99
C THR A 34 -0.99 -0.49 -11.24
N TYR A 35 -0.87 -0.34 -9.91
CA TYR A 35 -1.89 0.34 -9.10
C TYR A 35 -2.11 1.82 -9.44
N LEU A 36 -1.19 2.47 -10.16
CA LEU A 36 -1.36 3.87 -10.57
C LEU A 36 -1.82 4.01 -12.02
N THR A 37 -1.83 2.92 -12.79
CA THR A 37 -2.13 2.91 -14.23
C THR A 37 -3.42 2.18 -14.59
N MET A 38 -4.02 1.41 -13.68
CA MET A 38 -5.28 0.69 -13.93
C MET A 38 -6.44 1.60 -14.36
N GLY A 39 -6.52 2.82 -13.82
CA GLY A 39 -7.52 3.81 -14.23
C GLY A 39 -7.21 4.49 -15.56
N LYS A 40 -6.03 4.25 -16.16
CA LYS A 40 -5.49 4.94 -17.34
C LYS A 40 -5.34 6.46 -17.17
N CYS A 41 -5.37 6.95 -15.94
CA CYS A 41 -5.22 8.35 -15.58
C CYS A 41 -4.13 8.49 -14.51
N THR A 42 -3.09 9.27 -14.82
CA THR A 42 -1.99 9.55 -13.87
C THR A 42 -1.83 11.04 -13.57
N VAL A 43 -2.55 11.90 -14.30
CA VAL A 43 -2.53 13.36 -14.18
C VAL A 43 -3.95 13.83 -13.89
N CYS A 44 -4.10 14.89 -13.12
CA CYS A 44 -5.40 15.50 -12.85
C CYS A 44 -5.30 16.98 -13.14
N ASP A 45 -6.17 17.46 -14.02
CA ASP A 45 -6.19 18.85 -14.43
C ASP A 45 -6.46 19.77 -13.24
N GLY A 46 -5.72 20.88 -13.20
CA GLY A 46 -5.81 21.86 -12.12
C GLY A 46 -5.11 21.47 -10.81
N ARG A 47 -4.46 20.31 -10.73
CA ARG A 47 -3.69 19.89 -9.55
C ARG A 47 -2.18 19.90 -9.81
N ASP A 48 -1.44 20.51 -8.88
CA ASP A 48 0.02 20.47 -8.85
C ASP A 48 0.51 19.49 -7.76
N ASP A 49 0.77 18.25 -8.14
CA ASP A 49 1.21 17.20 -7.21
C ASP A 49 2.56 17.52 -6.53
N LEU A 50 3.42 18.36 -7.13
CA LEU A 50 4.68 18.81 -6.51
C LEU A 50 4.41 19.81 -5.37
N LYS A 51 3.53 20.79 -5.62
CA LYS A 51 3.09 21.73 -4.60
C LYS A 51 2.35 21.01 -3.46
N GLU A 52 1.48 20.08 -3.81
CA GLU A 52 0.73 19.27 -2.84
C GLU A 52 1.63 18.39 -1.98
N TYR A 53 2.71 17.84 -2.55
CA TYR A 53 3.74 17.15 -1.75
C TYR A 53 4.40 18.07 -0.71
N SER A 54 4.71 19.32 -1.10
CA SER A 54 5.27 20.32 -0.18
C SER A 54 4.29 20.66 0.95
N ASN A 55 3.00 20.74 0.63
CA ASN A 55 1.93 20.95 1.62
C ASN A 55 1.84 19.77 2.60
N ILE A 56 1.87 18.52 2.09
CA ILE A 56 1.88 17.30 2.92
C ILE A 56 3.07 17.30 3.88
N ARG A 57 4.29 17.58 3.40
CA ARG A 57 5.48 17.64 4.26
C ARG A 57 5.37 18.72 5.33
N SER A 58 4.79 19.87 4.99
CA SER A 58 4.58 20.96 5.95
C SER A 58 3.55 20.57 7.01
N ALA A 59 2.45 19.93 6.61
CA ALA A 59 1.43 19.43 7.51
C ALA A 59 1.98 18.37 8.48
N MET A 60 2.77 17.41 7.99
CA MET A 60 3.41 16.40 8.85
C MET A 60 4.31 17.03 9.93
N LYS A 61 5.04 18.11 9.59
CA LYS A 61 5.84 18.86 10.59
C LYS A 61 4.96 19.55 11.63
N VAL A 62 3.86 20.18 11.20
CA VAL A 62 2.90 20.83 12.13
C VAL A 62 2.26 19.81 13.06
N LEU A 63 1.97 18.61 12.56
CA LEU A 63 1.47 17.48 13.33
C LEU A 63 2.55 16.76 14.16
N MET A 64 3.78 17.29 14.17
CA MET A 64 4.91 16.82 14.97
C MET A 64 5.38 15.40 14.64
N PHE A 65 5.17 14.93 13.41
CA PHE A 65 5.80 13.69 12.94
C PHE A 65 7.31 13.90 12.86
N THR A 66 8.06 12.98 13.46
CA THR A 66 9.52 12.94 13.34
C THR A 66 9.94 12.57 11.91
N ASP A 67 11.16 12.93 11.52
CA ASP A 67 11.70 12.54 10.20
C ASP A 67 11.72 11.00 10.04
N LYS A 68 11.94 10.27 11.12
CA LYS A 68 11.88 8.79 11.13
C LYS A 68 10.48 8.28 10.84
N GLU A 69 9.45 8.79 11.53
CA GLU A 69 8.07 8.36 11.29
C GLU A 69 7.61 8.70 9.88
N ASN A 70 7.94 9.89 9.38
CA ASN A 70 7.67 10.28 7.99
C ASN A 70 8.35 9.33 7.00
N TRP A 71 9.60 8.94 7.26
CA TRP A 71 10.33 8.00 6.43
C TRP A 71 9.68 6.60 6.43
N GLU A 72 9.25 6.09 7.58
CA GLU A 72 8.54 4.81 7.66
C GLU A 72 7.20 4.85 6.91
N ILE A 73 6.45 5.96 6.97
CA ILE A 73 5.24 6.14 6.16
C ILE A 73 5.59 6.05 4.66
N TYR A 74 6.65 6.72 4.22
CA TYR A 74 7.08 6.67 2.83
C TYR A 74 7.58 5.27 2.41
N LYS A 75 8.28 4.54 3.29
CA LYS A 75 8.63 3.13 3.05
C LYS A 75 7.39 2.27 2.83
N LEU A 76 6.35 2.44 3.64
CA LEU A 76 5.08 1.71 3.49
C LEU A 76 4.37 2.05 2.17
N LEU A 77 4.29 3.33 1.81
CA LEU A 77 3.69 3.75 0.54
C LEU A 77 4.47 3.21 -0.67
N ALA A 78 5.80 3.24 -0.63
CA ALA A 78 6.63 2.65 -1.67
C ALA A 78 6.42 1.13 -1.76
N THR A 79 6.37 0.44 -0.61
CA THR A 79 6.11 -1.00 -0.54
C THR A 79 4.81 -1.37 -1.25
N ILE A 80 3.74 -0.63 -1.01
CA ILE A 80 2.44 -0.82 -1.68
C ILE A 80 2.59 -0.77 -3.21
N LEU A 81 3.33 0.22 -3.74
CA LEU A 81 3.58 0.35 -5.17
C LEU A 81 4.38 -0.83 -5.74
N HIS A 82 5.44 -1.26 -5.05
CA HIS A 82 6.24 -2.41 -5.48
C HIS A 82 5.46 -3.71 -5.42
N MET A 83 4.64 -3.92 -4.38
CA MET A 83 3.79 -5.11 -4.25
C MET A 83 2.79 -5.22 -5.40
N GLY A 84 2.19 -4.10 -5.84
CA GLY A 84 1.28 -4.09 -6.98
C GLY A 84 1.88 -4.55 -8.30
N ASN A 85 3.21 -4.59 -8.42
CA ASN A 85 3.91 -5.08 -9.60
C ASN A 85 4.43 -6.52 -9.47
N LEU A 86 4.20 -7.19 -8.33
CA LEU A 86 4.54 -8.59 -8.18
C LEU A 86 3.70 -9.44 -9.13
N ARG A 87 4.37 -10.37 -9.80
CA ARG A 87 3.77 -11.35 -10.70
C ARG A 87 3.82 -12.72 -10.06
N TYR A 88 2.84 -13.53 -10.38
CA TYR A 88 2.69 -14.90 -9.89
C TYR A 88 2.65 -15.84 -11.08
N GLU A 89 3.24 -17.02 -10.92
CA GLU A 89 3.14 -18.12 -11.87
C GLU A 89 2.42 -19.30 -11.22
N ALA A 90 1.45 -19.86 -11.93
CA ALA A 90 0.76 -21.07 -11.49
C ALA A 90 1.72 -22.26 -11.46
N ARG A 91 1.55 -23.10 -10.44
CA ARG A 91 2.26 -24.36 -10.22
C ARG A 91 1.28 -25.41 -9.71
N THR A 92 1.72 -26.66 -9.73
CA THR A 92 1.01 -27.76 -9.07
C THR A 92 1.99 -28.46 -8.14
N TYR A 93 1.60 -28.64 -6.89
CA TYR A 93 2.40 -29.34 -5.89
C TYR A 93 1.52 -30.41 -5.23
N ASP A 94 1.90 -31.68 -5.31
CA ASP A 94 1.13 -32.82 -4.76
C ASP A 94 -0.36 -32.83 -5.16
N ASN A 95 -0.65 -32.54 -6.44
CA ASN A 95 -2.01 -32.40 -7.01
C ASN A 95 -2.84 -31.23 -6.42
N LEU A 96 -2.21 -30.28 -5.75
CA LEU A 96 -2.82 -29.03 -5.30
C LEU A 96 -2.44 -27.87 -6.22
N ASP A 97 -3.40 -27.01 -6.50
CA ASP A 97 -3.15 -25.74 -7.18
C ASP A 97 -2.30 -24.83 -6.29
N ALA A 98 -1.17 -24.41 -6.83
CA ALA A 98 -0.18 -23.60 -6.13
C ALA A 98 0.26 -22.43 -7.01
N CYS A 99 1.06 -21.53 -6.44
CA CYS A 99 1.74 -20.49 -7.20
C CYS A 99 3.07 -20.10 -6.59
N GLU A 100 3.91 -19.47 -7.40
CA GLU A 100 5.19 -18.90 -6.98
C GLU A 100 5.24 -17.43 -7.37
N VAL A 101 5.86 -16.60 -6.52
CA VAL A 101 6.16 -15.20 -6.87
C VAL A 101 7.33 -15.19 -7.84
N VAL A 102 7.15 -14.54 -8.99
CA VAL A 102 8.22 -14.36 -9.97
C VAL A 102 9.27 -13.41 -9.40
N ARG A 103 10.53 -13.87 -9.38
CA ARG A 103 11.66 -13.04 -8.95
C ARG A 103 11.75 -11.78 -9.80
N SER A 104 11.77 -10.64 -9.14
CA SER A 104 11.81 -9.34 -9.80
C SER A 104 12.51 -8.32 -8.88
N PRO A 105 12.99 -7.19 -9.43
CA PRO A 105 13.47 -6.09 -8.61
C PRO A 105 12.42 -5.60 -7.60
N HIS A 106 11.13 -5.65 -7.96
CA HIS A 106 10.05 -5.28 -7.05
C HIS A 106 9.99 -6.17 -5.81
N LEU A 107 10.16 -7.50 -5.96
CA LEU A 107 10.21 -8.42 -4.82
C LEU A 107 11.38 -8.08 -3.88
N THR A 108 12.58 -7.86 -4.45
CA THR A 108 13.77 -7.50 -3.66
C THR A 108 13.59 -6.17 -2.93
N THR A 109 13.04 -5.16 -3.60
CA THR A 109 12.76 -3.85 -3.00
C THR A 109 11.70 -3.97 -1.92
N THR A 110 10.59 -4.69 -2.14
CA THR A 110 9.55 -4.92 -1.13
C THR A 110 10.14 -5.58 0.12
N ALA A 111 10.94 -6.63 -0.01
CA ALA A 111 11.58 -7.30 1.13
C ALA A 111 12.53 -6.35 1.88
N THR A 112 13.29 -5.53 1.16
CA THR A 112 14.21 -4.54 1.76
C THR A 112 13.46 -3.44 2.51
N LEU A 113 12.37 -2.92 1.95
CA LEU A 113 11.58 -1.86 2.58
C LEU A 113 10.81 -2.35 3.81
N LEU A 114 10.33 -3.59 3.77
CA LEU A 114 9.68 -4.25 4.91
C LEU A 114 10.67 -4.79 5.94
N GLU A 115 11.97 -4.81 5.62
CA GLU A 115 13.04 -5.34 6.48
C GLU A 115 12.82 -6.82 6.84
N VAL A 116 12.39 -7.61 5.86
CA VAL A 116 12.14 -9.06 5.99
C VAL A 116 12.97 -9.86 5.00
N ASP A 117 13.13 -11.16 5.26
CA ASP A 117 13.75 -12.06 4.28
C ASP A 117 12.85 -12.24 3.05
N GLY A 118 13.47 -12.27 1.87
CA GLY A 118 12.74 -12.41 0.61
C GLY A 118 12.02 -13.75 0.48
N LYS A 119 12.55 -14.84 1.04
CA LYS A 119 11.89 -16.16 1.03
C LYS A 119 10.69 -16.17 1.97
N ASP A 120 10.84 -15.58 3.15
CA ASP A 120 9.74 -15.47 4.10
C ASP A 120 8.59 -14.63 3.52
N LEU A 121 8.92 -13.53 2.83
CA LEU A 121 7.94 -12.72 2.10
C LEU A 121 7.23 -13.54 1.01
N MET A 122 7.97 -14.30 0.19
CA MET A 122 7.36 -15.15 -0.85
C MET A 122 6.41 -16.17 -0.22
N ASN A 123 6.87 -16.89 0.81
CA ASN A 123 6.05 -17.87 1.53
C ASN A 123 4.78 -17.24 2.11
N CYS A 124 4.88 -16.06 2.71
CA CYS A 124 3.74 -15.31 3.24
C CYS A 124 2.72 -14.94 2.16
N LEU A 125 3.19 -14.66 0.93
CA LEU A 125 2.33 -14.30 -0.20
C LEU A 125 1.72 -15.51 -0.93
N THR A 126 2.31 -16.71 -0.82
CA THR A 126 1.89 -17.89 -1.60
C THR A 126 1.45 -19.08 -0.76
N SER A 127 1.45 -18.95 0.57
CA SER A 127 1.00 -20.01 1.47
C SER A 127 0.16 -19.47 2.62
N ARG A 128 -0.75 -20.31 3.11
CA ARG A 128 -1.51 -20.07 4.35
C ARG A 128 -0.99 -21.00 5.44
N THR A 129 -0.54 -20.40 6.54
CA THR A 129 -0.13 -21.12 7.74
C THR A 129 -1.27 -21.15 8.76
N LEU A 130 -1.71 -22.34 9.15
CA LEU A 130 -2.73 -22.55 10.17
C LEU A 130 -2.11 -23.27 11.37
N ILE A 131 -2.27 -22.69 12.56
CA ILE A 131 -1.78 -23.29 13.81
C ILE A 131 -2.97 -23.92 14.52
N THR A 132 -2.97 -25.25 14.66
CA THR A 132 -4.02 -26.01 15.36
C THR A 132 -3.39 -26.93 16.38
N ARG A 133 -3.81 -26.83 17.65
CA ARG A 133 -3.36 -27.71 18.75
C ARG A 133 -1.83 -27.86 18.89
N GLY A 134 -1.08 -26.82 18.52
CA GLY A 134 0.39 -26.81 18.57
C GLY A 134 1.08 -27.30 17.29
N GLU A 135 0.34 -27.83 16.32
CA GLU A 135 0.84 -28.19 15.00
C GLU A 135 0.69 -27.02 14.03
N THR A 136 1.71 -26.80 13.20
CA THR A 136 1.72 -25.77 12.15
C THR A 136 1.56 -26.45 10.80
N VAL A 137 0.45 -26.19 10.13
CA VAL A 137 0.16 -26.72 8.78
C VAL A 137 0.26 -25.56 7.79
N SER A 138 1.18 -25.66 6.82
CA SER A 138 1.27 -24.72 5.71
C SER A 138 0.61 -25.32 4.47
N THR A 139 -0.31 -24.58 3.87
CA THR A 139 -1.01 -24.98 2.64
C THR A 139 -0.67 -24.00 1.52
N PRO A 140 -0.26 -24.46 0.33
CA PRO A 140 -0.03 -23.56 -0.81
C PRO A 140 -1.33 -22.88 -1.24
N LEU A 141 -1.21 -21.68 -1.79
CA LEU A 141 -2.31 -20.91 -2.35
C LEU A 141 -2.34 -21.02 -3.87
N SER A 142 -3.54 -21.08 -4.44
CA SER A 142 -3.71 -20.88 -5.89
C SER A 142 -3.26 -19.47 -6.29
N MET A 143 -3.01 -19.26 -7.58
CA MET A 143 -2.62 -17.94 -8.10
C MET A 143 -3.67 -16.86 -7.79
N GLU A 144 -4.96 -17.17 -7.90
CA GLU A 144 -6.06 -16.26 -7.57
C GLU A 144 -6.05 -15.90 -6.07
N GLN A 145 -5.91 -16.89 -5.20
CA GLN A 145 -5.85 -16.67 -3.74
C GLN A 145 -4.64 -15.84 -3.33
N ALA A 146 -3.48 -16.04 -3.98
CA ALA A 146 -2.28 -15.26 -3.70
C ALA A 146 -2.41 -13.79 -4.14
N LEU A 147 -3.11 -13.53 -5.25
CA LEU A 147 -3.46 -12.16 -5.67
C LEU A 147 -4.39 -11.50 -4.64
N ASP A 148 -5.39 -12.22 -4.14
CA ASP A 148 -6.28 -11.72 -3.09
C ASP A 148 -5.52 -11.42 -1.79
N VAL A 149 -4.60 -12.28 -1.38
CA VAL A 149 -3.76 -12.07 -0.18
C VAL A 149 -2.89 -10.82 -0.34
N ARG A 150 -2.26 -10.63 -1.51
CA ARG A 150 -1.48 -9.43 -1.81
C ARG A 150 -2.33 -8.17 -1.74
N ASP A 151 -3.52 -8.19 -2.35
CA ASP A 151 -4.41 -7.03 -2.41
C ASP A 151 -5.01 -6.71 -1.04
N ALA A 152 -5.31 -7.75 -0.24
CA ALA A 152 -5.71 -7.60 1.15
C ALA A 152 -4.58 -7.00 2.01
N PHE A 153 -3.34 -7.44 1.81
CA PHE A 153 -2.18 -6.89 2.51
C PHE A 153 -1.99 -5.39 2.19
N VAL A 154 -2.13 -5.01 0.92
CA VAL A 154 -1.99 -3.62 0.47
C VAL A 154 -3.11 -2.70 0.99
N LYS A 155 -4.29 -3.24 1.28
CA LYS A 155 -5.41 -2.49 1.89
C LYS A 155 -5.18 -2.11 3.37
N ILE A 156 -3.94 -2.15 3.85
CA ILE A 156 -3.50 -1.87 5.23
C ILE A 156 -3.84 -0.46 5.76
N ASN A 157 -4.48 0.43 4.99
CA ASN A 157 -4.86 1.79 5.41
C ASN A 157 -5.51 1.85 6.82
N ALA A 158 -6.31 0.84 7.20
CA ALA A 158 -6.92 0.77 8.53
C ALA A 158 -5.93 0.50 9.68
N ALA A 159 -4.78 -0.11 9.42
CA ALA A 159 -3.73 -0.35 10.41
C ALA A 159 -2.85 0.88 10.65
N ILE A 160 -2.75 1.78 9.66
CA ILE A 160 -1.93 3.01 9.72
C ILE A 160 -2.62 4.06 10.61
N TYR A 161 -3.96 4.14 10.57
CA TYR A 161 -4.73 5.06 11.41
C TYR A 161 -5.36 4.33 12.60
N LYS A 162 -4.74 4.43 13.77
CA LYS A 162 -5.36 4.06 15.05
C LYS A 162 -5.73 5.33 15.82
N PRO A 163 -7.02 5.68 15.92
CA PRO A 163 -7.43 6.82 16.74
C PRO A 163 -7.03 6.55 18.21
N THR A 164 -6.41 7.54 18.84
CA THR A 164 -6.03 7.46 20.25
C THR A 164 -7.29 7.44 21.13
N SER A 165 -7.56 6.32 21.78
CA SER A 165 -8.78 6.08 22.56
C SER A 165 -8.76 6.71 23.97
N SER A 166 -8.12 7.86 24.15
CA SER A 166 -7.89 8.42 25.48
C SER A 166 -8.04 9.93 25.52
N GLN A 167 -9.25 10.42 25.23
CA GLN A 167 -9.65 11.70 25.79
C GLN A 167 -10.35 11.50 27.14
N PRO A 168 -9.99 12.25 28.20
CA PRO A 168 -10.71 12.21 29.45
C PRO A 168 -12.18 12.59 29.21
N LYS A 169 -13.10 11.93 29.92
CA LYS A 169 -14.53 12.28 29.98
C LYS A 169 -14.73 13.63 30.69
N ALA A 170 -14.24 14.72 30.11
CA ALA A 170 -14.64 16.06 30.49
C ALA A 170 -15.88 16.42 29.66
N LEU A 171 -16.99 16.73 30.34
CA LEU A 171 -18.24 17.14 29.69
C LEU A 171 -18.00 18.50 29.00
N ARG A 172 -17.58 18.48 27.74
CA ARG A 172 -17.40 19.67 26.91
C ARG A 172 -18.60 19.80 25.97
N ARG A 173 -19.17 21.01 25.87
CA ARG A 173 -20.09 21.32 24.77
C ARG A 173 -19.27 21.33 23.47
N SER A 174 -19.70 20.57 22.47
CA SER A 174 -19.05 20.47 21.17
C SER A 174 -20.03 20.78 20.05
N ILE A 175 -19.51 21.28 18.93
CA ILE A 175 -20.23 21.39 17.66
C ILE A 175 -19.60 20.35 16.73
N GLY A 176 -20.40 19.41 16.25
CA GLY A 176 -19.98 18.40 15.27
C GLY A 176 -20.17 18.93 13.86
N LEU A 177 -19.13 18.83 13.03
CA LEU A 177 -19.22 19.00 11.58
C LEU A 177 -19.22 17.60 10.96
N LEU A 178 -20.25 17.29 10.19
CA LEU A 178 -20.35 16.03 9.46
C LEU A 178 -19.89 16.26 8.02
N ASP A 179 -18.77 15.65 7.67
CA ASP A 179 -18.25 15.59 6.31
C ASP A 179 -18.26 14.13 5.86
N ILE A 180 -19.18 13.80 4.96
CA ILE A 180 -19.36 12.46 4.40
C ILE A 180 -19.46 12.59 2.90
N PHE A 181 -19.09 11.52 2.19
CA PHE A 181 -19.26 11.46 0.74
C PHE A 181 -20.72 11.75 0.37
N GLY A 182 -20.91 12.57 -0.66
CA GLY A 182 -22.21 12.84 -1.24
C GLY A 182 -22.75 11.61 -1.98
N PHE A 183 -23.97 11.71 -2.50
CA PHE A 183 -24.52 10.65 -3.33
C PHE A 183 -23.77 10.56 -4.67
N GLU A 184 -23.23 9.39 -4.98
CA GLU A 184 -22.60 9.06 -6.25
C GLU A 184 -23.43 7.98 -6.96
N ASN A 185 -23.54 8.06 -8.29
CA ASN A 185 -24.25 7.07 -9.10
C ASN A 185 -23.32 6.59 -10.22
N PHE A 186 -22.78 5.39 -10.02
CA PHE A 186 -21.84 4.77 -10.94
C PHE A 186 -22.54 3.72 -11.81
N THR A 187 -21.91 3.33 -12.92
CA THR A 187 -22.41 2.22 -13.76
C THR A 187 -22.44 0.90 -13.00
N VAL A 188 -21.49 0.71 -12.07
CA VAL A 188 -21.47 -0.38 -11.08
C VAL A 188 -21.36 0.29 -9.72
N ASN A 189 -22.40 0.14 -8.90
CA ASN A 189 -22.46 0.67 -7.53
C ASN A 189 -21.95 -0.37 -6.52
#